data_AF-A0A165FV66-F1
#
_entry.id   AF-A0A165FV66-F1
#
_cell.length_a   1.000
_cell.length_b   1.000
_cell.length_c   1.000
_cell.angle_alpha   90.00
_cell.angle_beta   90.00
_cell.angle_gamma   90.00
#
_symmetry.space_group_name_H-M   'P 1'
#
loop_
_entity.id
_entity.type
_entity.pdbx_description
1 polymer ?
#
loop_
_entity_poly.entity_id
_entity_poly.type
_entity_poly.pdbx_seq_one_letter_code
_entity_poly.pdbx_strand_id
1 'polypeptide(L)'
;DIRGVVRTILQRYRYNKDQERAFGLLAEHRLTESEQQLFMFIVGSAGTGKSHIIRGLEDLFRSIDAKDELRKTAPTGCASFLILTETLHAMLMIYGRYLDDIRGPQLEALQVRWRGVKYLAIDEVSMVGAVLNARTSKRLQL
;
A
#
# COMPACT_ATOMS: atom_id res chain seq x y z
N ASP A 1 -5.10 -1.29 -23.14
CA ASP A 1 -6.23 -1.43 -22.21
C ASP A 1 -5.76 -2.08 -20.91
N ILE A 2 -6.19 -1.56 -19.77
CA ILE A 2 -5.82 -1.99 -18.41
C ILE A 2 -6.21 -3.46 -18.15
N ARG A 3 -7.30 -3.96 -18.73
CA ARG A 3 -7.64 -5.40 -18.65
C ARG A 3 -6.57 -6.29 -19.31
N GLY A 4 -5.97 -5.82 -20.40
CA GLY A 4 -4.85 -6.48 -21.06
C GLY A 4 -3.61 -6.52 -20.16
N VAL A 5 -3.29 -5.39 -19.51
CA VAL A 5 -2.18 -5.28 -18.55
C VAL A 5 -2.36 -6.26 -17.39
N VAL A 6 -3.55 -6.33 -16.79
CA VAL A 6 -3.87 -7.28 -15.71
C VAL A 6 -3.59 -8.71 -16.15
N ARG A 7 -4.05 -9.11 -17.34
CA ARG A 7 -3.81 -10.46 -17.88
C ARG A 7 -2.32 -10.75 -18.08
N THR A 8 -1.55 -9.80 -18.61
CA THR A 8 -0.09 -9.93 -18.77
C THR A 8 0.61 -10.11 -17.44
N ILE A 9 0.21 -9.37 -16.40
CA ILE A 9 0.80 -9.50 -15.06
C ILE A 9 0.48 -10.86 -14.45
N LEU A 10 -0.77 -11.33 -14.53
CA LEU A 10 -1.16 -12.66 -14.05
C LEU A 10 -0.32 -13.77 -14.69
N GLN A 11 -0.09 -13.71 -16.00
CA GLN A 11 0.74 -14.67 -16.72
C GLN A 11 2.22 -14.60 -16.32
N ARG A 12 2.75 -13.38 -16.14
CA ARG A 12 4.15 -13.15 -15.78
C ARG A 12 4.47 -13.65 -14.37
N TYR A 13 3.62 -13.34 -13.40
CA TYR A 13 3.86 -13.61 -11.99
C TYR A 13 3.51 -15.04 -11.57
N ARG A 14 2.77 -15.81 -12.40
CA ARG A 14 2.41 -17.22 -12.12
C ARG A 14 1.86 -17.41 -10.70
N TYR A 15 0.92 -16.55 -10.32
CA TYR A 15 0.31 -16.58 -9.01
C TYR A 15 -0.38 -17.92 -8.72
N ASN A 16 -0.40 -18.32 -7.45
CA ASN A 16 -1.35 -19.33 -7.00
C ASN A 16 -2.77 -18.73 -6.92
N LYS A 17 -3.78 -19.58 -6.69
CA LYS A 17 -5.19 -19.15 -6.67
C LYS A 17 -5.48 -18.01 -5.70
N ASP A 18 -4.85 -18.01 -4.52
CA ASP A 18 -5.10 -16.98 -3.50
C ASP A 18 -4.43 -15.65 -3.85
N GLN A 19 -3.21 -15.70 -4.39
CA GLN A 19 -2.48 -14.54 -4.88
C GLN A 19 -3.19 -13.92 -6.10
N GLU A 20 -3.68 -14.75 -7.03
CA GLU A 20 -4.43 -14.32 -8.20
C GLU A 20 -5.76 -13.67 -7.77
N ARG A 21 -6.49 -14.27 -6.83
CA ARG A 21 -7.70 -13.69 -6.26
C ARG A 21 -7.41 -12.34 -5.59
N ALA A 22 -6.36 -12.25 -4.80
CA ALA A 22 -5.96 -11.03 -4.11
C ALA A 22 -5.63 -9.90 -5.09
N PHE A 23 -4.77 -10.19 -6.07
CA PHE A 23 -4.39 -9.25 -7.12
C PHE A 23 -5.62 -8.84 -7.95
N GLY A 24 -6.46 -9.80 -8.34
CA GLY A 24 -7.65 -9.58 -9.15
C GLY A 24 -8.67 -8.66 -8.48
N LEU A 25 -8.92 -8.82 -7.17
CA LEU A 25 -9.82 -7.94 -6.42
C LEU A 25 -9.36 -6.48 -6.43
N LEU A 26 -8.05 -6.25 -6.23
CA LEU A 26 -7.51 -4.89 -6.25
C LEU A 26 -7.47 -4.31 -7.66
N ALA A 27 -7.09 -5.13 -8.65
CA ALA A 27 -7.12 -4.72 -10.06
C ALA A 27 -8.55 -4.34 -10.50
N GLU A 28 -9.56 -5.13 -10.14
CA GLU A 28 -10.96 -4.84 -10.44
C GLU A 28 -11.43 -3.57 -9.74
N HIS A 29 -11.06 -3.38 -8.47
CA HIS A 29 -11.35 -2.13 -7.77
C HIS A 29 -10.76 -0.91 -8.47
N ARG A 30 -9.53 -1.03 -9.00
CA ARG A 30 -8.91 0.07 -9.76
C ARG A 30 -9.57 0.28 -11.12
N LEU A 31 -9.95 -0.80 -11.80
CA LEU A 31 -10.63 -0.82 -13.10
C LEU A 31 -12.00 -0.15 -13.06
N THR A 32 -12.75 -0.42 -11.99
CA THR A 32 -14.11 0.09 -11.79
C THR A 32 -14.16 1.46 -11.15
N GLU A 33 -13.02 1.99 -10.72
CA GLU A 33 -12.91 3.25 -9.97
C GLU A 33 -13.90 3.31 -8.79
N SER A 34 -14.06 2.18 -8.11
CA SER A 34 -15.00 2.04 -6.98
C SER A 34 -14.76 3.12 -5.92
N GLU A 35 -15.85 3.80 -5.53
CA GLU A 35 -15.85 4.78 -4.45
C GLU A 35 -15.81 4.12 -3.06
N GLN A 36 -16.20 2.85 -2.95
CA GLN A 36 -16.16 2.10 -1.69
C GLN A 36 -14.72 1.77 -1.33
N GLN A 37 -14.27 2.17 -0.14
CA GLN A 37 -12.91 1.91 0.31
C GLN A 37 -12.60 0.41 0.42
N LEU A 38 -11.56 -0.05 -0.29
CA LEU A 38 -11.05 -1.41 -0.17
C LEU A 38 -10.11 -1.56 1.03
N PHE A 39 -10.56 -2.29 2.04
CA PHE A 39 -9.69 -2.83 3.08
C PHE A 39 -9.36 -4.29 2.79
N MET A 40 -8.09 -4.58 2.55
CA MET A 40 -7.62 -5.93 2.28
C MET A 40 -6.53 -6.35 3.26
N PHE A 41 -6.77 -7.46 3.96
CA PHE A 41 -5.80 -8.09 4.85
C PHE A 41 -5.35 -9.42 4.26
N ILE A 42 -4.09 -9.50 3.81
CA ILE A 42 -3.52 -10.69 3.19
C ILE A 42 -2.64 -11.41 4.21
N VAL A 43 -3.07 -12.61 4.62
CA VAL A 43 -2.36 -13.43 5.62
C VAL A 43 -1.74 -14.65 4.95
N GLY A 44 -0.59 -15.07 5.46
CA GLY A 44 0.06 -16.31 5.10
C GLY A 44 1.40 -16.43 5.79
N SER A 45 1.91 -17.64 5.94
CA SER A 45 3.21 -17.91 6.56
C SER A 45 4.35 -17.20 5.81
N ALA A 46 5.53 -17.13 6.45
CA ALA A 46 6.73 -16.68 5.76
C ALA A 46 6.97 -17.53 4.49
N GLY A 47 7.41 -16.90 3.40
CA GLY A 47 7.68 -17.59 2.14
C GLY A 47 6.44 -17.84 1.24
N THR A 48 5.22 -17.47 1.65
CA THR A 48 4.01 -17.64 0.80
C THR A 48 3.88 -16.60 -0.34
N GLY A 49 4.87 -15.74 -0.52
CA GLY A 49 4.90 -14.79 -1.63
C GLY A 49 3.95 -13.60 -1.50
N LYS A 50 3.58 -13.16 -0.30
CA LYS A 50 2.74 -11.95 -0.09
C LYS A 50 3.34 -10.71 -0.76
N SER A 51 4.63 -10.48 -0.55
CA SER A 51 5.37 -9.38 -1.20
C SER A 51 5.42 -9.51 -2.73
N HIS A 52 5.18 -10.71 -3.29
CA HIS A 52 5.07 -10.92 -4.73
C HIS A 52 3.82 -10.23 -5.30
N ILE A 53 2.71 -10.25 -4.56
CA ILE A 53 1.47 -9.52 -4.91
C ILE A 53 1.76 -8.02 -4.98
N ILE A 54 2.45 -7.47 -3.98
CA ILE A 54 2.80 -6.04 -3.94
C ILE A 54 3.65 -5.63 -5.16
N ARG A 55 4.58 -6.48 -5.60
CA ARG A 55 5.38 -6.23 -6.81
C ARG A 55 4.53 -6.24 -8.08
N GLY A 56 3.59 -7.18 -8.21
CA GLY A 56 2.68 -7.18 -9.36
C GLY A 56 1.74 -5.98 -9.37
N LEU A 57 1.32 -5.49 -8.20
CA LEU A 57 0.56 -4.24 -8.09
C LEU A 57 1.40 -3.05 -8.55
N GLU A 58 2.65 -2.94 -8.10
CA GLU A 58 3.56 -1.90 -8.57
C GLU A 58 3.71 -1.92 -10.09
N ASP A 59 3.87 -3.10 -10.69
CA ASP A 59 3.92 -3.26 -12.15
C ASP A 59 2.61 -2.86 -12.82
N LEU A 60 1.45 -3.14 -12.22
CA LEU A 60 0.14 -2.71 -12.72
C LEU A 60 0.05 -1.18 -12.75
N PHE A 61 0.29 -0.52 -11.62
CA PHE A 61 0.22 0.94 -11.52
C PHE A 61 1.25 1.63 -12.42
N ARG A 62 2.46 1.08 -12.55
CA ARG A 62 3.47 1.59 -13.49
C ARG A 62 3.03 1.44 -14.95
N SER A 63 2.40 0.32 -15.32
CA SER A 63 1.98 0.04 -16.70
C SER A 63 0.80 0.89 -17.18
N ILE A 64 0.07 1.52 -16.25
CA ILE A 64 -1.05 2.43 -16.55
C ILE A 64 -0.72 3.90 -16.25
N ASP A 65 0.57 4.22 -16.09
CA ASP A 65 1.06 5.56 -15.74
C ASP A 65 0.44 6.17 -14.45
N ALA A 66 0.13 5.30 -13.49
CA ALA A 66 -0.49 5.65 -12.21
C ALA A 66 0.41 5.25 -11.02
N LYS A 67 1.73 5.18 -11.22
CA LYS A 67 2.69 4.74 -10.19
C LYS A 67 2.58 5.53 -8.89
N ASP A 68 2.24 6.81 -8.97
CA ASP A 68 2.14 7.72 -7.82
C ASP A 68 0.83 7.54 -7.04
N GLU A 69 -0.15 6.79 -7.58
CA GLU A 69 -1.37 6.41 -6.87
C GLU A 69 -1.13 5.31 -5.81
N LEU A 70 -0.01 4.58 -5.87
CA LEU A 70 0.34 3.49 -4.95
C LEU A 70 1.53 3.85 -4.07
N ARG A 71 1.31 3.91 -2.75
CA ARG A 71 2.37 3.94 -1.75
C ARG A 71 2.55 2.56 -1.13
N LYS A 72 3.81 2.20 -0.86
CA LYS A 72 4.16 0.94 -0.21
C LYS A 72 5.04 1.22 1.00
N THR A 73 4.75 0.59 2.13
CA THR A 73 5.48 0.79 3.38
C THR A 73 5.48 -0.45 4.28
N ALA A 74 6.27 -0.43 5.34
CA ALA A 74 6.38 -1.47 6.35
C ALA A 74 6.67 -0.83 7.72
N PRO A 75 6.35 -1.48 8.84
CA PRO A 75 6.55 -0.91 10.16
C PRO A 75 8.02 -0.77 10.58
N THR A 76 8.93 -1.60 10.04
CA THR A 76 10.35 -1.64 10.43
C THR A 76 11.29 -1.27 9.29
N GLY A 77 12.46 -0.71 9.62
CA GLY A 77 13.47 -0.29 8.64
C GLY A 77 14.03 -1.44 7.80
N CYS A 78 14.22 -2.62 8.40
CA CYS A 78 14.70 -3.80 7.68
C CYS A 78 13.67 -4.29 6.65
N ALA A 79 12.38 -4.32 7.01
CA ALA A 79 11.32 -4.69 6.09
C ALA A 79 11.12 -3.63 4.99
N SER A 80 11.26 -2.34 5.33
CA SER A 80 11.18 -1.28 4.32
C SER A 80 12.31 -1.37 3.31
N PHE A 81 13.55 -1.66 3.74
CA PHE A 81 14.71 -1.73 2.85
C PHE A 81 14.59 -2.77 1.71
N LEU A 82 13.87 -3.87 1.95
CA LEU A 82 13.79 -4.99 0.99
C LEU A 82 12.78 -4.74 -0.15
N ILE A 83 11.74 -3.93 0.07
CA ILE A 83 10.58 -3.84 -0.86
C ILE A 83 10.12 -2.38 -1.10
N LEU A 84 10.57 -1.41 -0.28
CA LEU A 84 9.86 -0.15 -0.01
C LEU A 84 10.80 1.05 0.16
N THR A 85 10.24 2.27 0.13
CA THR A 85 11.00 3.52 0.23
C THR A 85 11.19 4.02 1.66
N GLU A 86 10.21 3.81 2.54
CA GLU A 86 10.24 4.33 3.91
C GLU A 86 9.31 3.53 4.84
N THR A 87 9.51 3.66 6.16
CA THR A 87 8.66 3.01 7.18
C THR A 87 7.31 3.70 7.32
N LEU A 88 6.30 3.00 7.84
CA LEU A 88 4.94 3.52 7.99
C LEU A 88 4.94 4.80 8.86
N HIS A 89 5.76 4.77 9.91
CA HIS A 89 5.99 5.91 10.79
C HIS A 89 6.54 7.13 10.04
N ALA A 90 7.59 6.95 9.23
CA ALA A 90 8.22 8.04 8.49
C ALA A 90 7.31 8.58 7.38
N MET A 91 6.63 7.69 6.66
CA MET A 91 5.72 8.02 5.57
C MET A 91 4.58 8.93 6.03
N LEU A 92 4.04 8.60 7.19
CA LEU A 92 2.92 9.31 7.79
C LEU A 92 3.34 10.41 8.76
N MET A 93 4.64 10.63 8.99
CA MET A 93 5.16 11.58 10.00
C MET A 93 4.61 11.32 11.41
N ILE A 94 4.49 10.04 11.81
CA ILE A 94 4.02 9.62 13.13
C ILE A 94 5.25 9.41 14.03
N TYR A 95 5.53 10.38 14.90
CA TYR A 95 6.71 10.39 15.76
C TYR A 95 6.33 10.27 17.25
N GLY A 96 6.81 9.22 17.92
CA GLY A 96 6.63 9.06 19.37
C GLY A 96 5.17 8.97 19.85
N ARG A 97 4.97 8.89 21.16
CA ARG A 97 3.63 8.72 21.77
C ARG A 97 2.80 10.00 21.87
N TYR A 98 3.41 11.17 21.79
CA TYR A 98 2.75 12.45 22.11
C TYR A 98 2.68 13.45 20.96
N LEU A 99 3.25 13.15 19.77
CA LEU A 99 3.35 14.08 18.64
C LEU A 99 2.37 13.72 17.50
N ASP A 100 1.12 13.37 17.84
CA ASP A 100 0.13 12.95 16.83
C ASP A 100 -0.49 14.12 16.06
N ASP A 101 -0.52 15.32 16.64
CA ASP A 101 -1.08 16.50 15.99
C ASP A 101 0.02 17.23 15.20
N ILE A 102 -0.05 17.13 13.87
CA ILE A 102 0.79 17.91 12.95
C ILE A 102 0.00 19.15 12.48
N ARG A 103 0.69 20.28 12.30
CA ARG A 103 0.08 21.56 11.88
C ARG A 103 1.03 22.35 10.98
N GLY A 104 0.47 23.34 10.29
CA GLY A 104 1.24 24.29 9.47
C GLY A 104 2.12 23.56 8.45
N PRO A 105 3.43 23.90 8.35
CA PRO A 105 4.31 23.34 7.31
C PRO A 105 4.39 21.81 7.28
N GLN A 106 4.27 21.15 8.43
CA GLN A 106 4.30 19.67 8.49
C GLN A 106 3.05 19.05 7.90
N LEU A 107 1.88 19.65 8.16
CA LEU A 107 0.61 19.21 7.57
C LEU A 107 0.61 19.44 6.06
N GLU A 108 1.06 20.61 5.61
CA GLU A 108 1.17 20.92 4.18
C GLU A 108 2.11 19.93 3.47
N ALA A 109 3.27 19.65 4.06
CA ALA A 109 4.22 18.68 3.52
C ALA A 109 3.62 17.27 3.42
N LEU A 110 2.83 16.85 4.42
CA LEU A 110 2.11 15.58 4.37
C LEU A 110 1.05 15.57 3.27
N GLN A 111 0.20 16.61 3.19
CA GLN A 111 -0.85 16.70 2.18
C GLN A 111 -0.27 16.72 0.75
N VAL A 112 0.86 17.40 0.54
CA VAL A 112 1.59 17.37 -0.73
C VAL A 112 2.12 15.97 -1.02
N ARG A 113 2.71 15.29 -0.01
CA ARG A 113 3.25 13.93 -0.16
C ARG A 113 2.18 12.90 -0.53
N TRP A 114 0.97 13.05 0.02
CA TRP A 114 -0.16 12.13 -0.17
C TRP A 114 -1.12 12.55 -1.29
N ARG A 115 -0.89 13.70 -1.93
CA ARG A 115 -1.70 14.17 -3.06
C ARG A 115 -1.71 13.15 -4.19
N GLY A 116 -2.90 12.73 -4.59
CA GLY A 116 -3.10 11.76 -5.68
C GLY A 116 -2.87 10.30 -5.30
N VAL A 117 -2.42 10.01 -4.07
CA VAL A 117 -2.30 8.63 -3.58
C VAL A 117 -3.71 8.04 -3.36
N LYS A 118 -3.97 6.88 -3.93
CA LYS A 118 -5.25 6.15 -3.79
C LYS A 118 -5.11 4.83 -3.02
N TYR A 119 -3.91 4.26 -3.00
CA TYR A 119 -3.64 2.96 -2.39
C TYR A 119 -2.43 3.02 -1.48
N LEU A 120 -2.55 2.37 -0.31
CA LEU A 120 -1.46 2.15 0.63
C LEU A 120 -1.30 0.64 0.87
N ALA A 121 -0.17 0.08 0.47
CA ALA A 121 0.24 -1.27 0.81
C ALA A 121 1.15 -1.25 2.04
N ILE A 122 0.80 -2.02 3.08
CA ILE A 122 1.60 -2.16 4.30
C ILE A 122 2.08 -3.61 4.39
N ASP A 123 3.37 -3.85 4.14
CA ASP A 123 3.99 -5.15 4.35
C ASP A 123 4.32 -5.35 5.83
N GLU A 124 4.41 -6.61 6.27
CA GLU A 124 4.61 -7.01 7.67
C GLU A 124 3.60 -6.33 8.63
N VAL A 125 2.35 -6.20 8.19
CA VAL A 125 1.24 -5.60 8.95
C VAL A 125 1.01 -6.26 10.31
N SER A 126 1.46 -7.51 10.50
CA SER A 126 1.46 -8.20 11.80
C SER A 126 2.24 -7.44 12.89
N MET A 127 3.23 -6.63 12.51
CA MET A 127 4.00 -5.79 13.43
C MET A 127 3.37 -4.41 13.65
N VAL A 128 2.23 -4.10 13.01
CA VAL A 128 1.48 -2.86 13.22
C VAL A 128 0.50 -3.05 14.37
N GLY A 129 0.86 -2.54 15.54
CA GLY A 129 -0.02 -2.54 16.71
C GLY A 129 -1.27 -1.65 16.53
N ALA A 130 -2.31 -1.91 17.33
CA ALA A 130 -3.60 -1.20 17.24
C ALA A 130 -3.47 0.34 17.32
N VAL A 131 -2.58 0.84 18.18
CA VAL A 131 -2.33 2.29 18.34
C VAL A 131 -1.79 2.91 17.05
N LEU A 132 -0.82 2.25 16.40
CA LEU A 132 -0.25 2.73 15.14
C LEU A 132 -1.29 2.66 14.01
N ASN A 133 -2.12 1.61 13.99
CA ASN A 133 -3.19 1.48 13.01
C ASN A 133 -4.25 2.59 13.15
N ALA A 134 -4.68 2.89 14.38
CA ALA A 134 -5.61 3.98 14.67
C ALA A 134 -5.05 5.35 14.25
N ARG A 135 -3.76 5.60 14.54
CA ARG A 135 -3.07 6.82 14.10
C ARG A 135 -2.93 6.91 12.60
N THR A 136 -2.67 5.78 11.93
CA THR A 136 -2.61 5.69 10.47
C THR A 136 -3.95 6.12 9.87
N SER A 137 -5.06 5.58 10.38
CA SER A 137 -6.40 5.96 9.95
C SER A 137 -6.67 7.46 10.15
N LYS A 138 -6.40 8.00 11.36
CA LYS A 138 -6.56 9.44 11.64
C LYS A 138 -5.73 10.30 10.70
N ARG A 139 -4.49 9.91 10.43
CA ARG A 139 -3.52 10.70 9.66
C ARG A 139 -3.85 10.76 8.17
N LEU A 140 -4.42 9.69 7.61
CA LEU A 140 -4.84 9.62 6.21
C LEU A 140 -6.13 10.39 5.91
N GLN A 141 -6.81 10.90 6.95
CA GLN A 141 -8.02 11.72 6.83
C GLN A 141 -7.74 13.24 6.93
N LEU A 142 -6.49 13.65 7.12
CA LEU A 142 -6.04 15.05 7.17
C LEU A 142 -5.68 15.58 5.78
#